data_AF-A0A3T0RNR7-F1
#
_entry.id   AF-A0A3T0RNR7-F1
#
_cell.length_a   1.000
_cell.length_b   1.000
_cell.length_c   1.000
_cell.angle_alpha   90.00
_cell.angle_beta   90.00
_cell.angle_gamma   90.00
#
_symmetry.space_group_name_H-M   'P 1'
#
loop_
_entity.id
_entity.type
_entity.pdbx_description
1 polymer ?
#
loop_
_entity_poly.entity_id
_entity_poly.type
_entity_poly.pdbx_seq_one_letter_code
_entity_poly.pdbx_strand_id
1 'polypeptide(L)'
;MKMKITAVVFLVITLMFSYQNCSQKQFTAETSQNSKDVVVSQSLTDLQVLNFKFSVDQDSEIQKGSHKFYVKTKKHYSLDAGSSVLAENDEVTNALNTYCLTTELVEEVHAIFAKSSVCRGGKSTAEACAQVMVEPYAELSTANEVIRLGSASDACGSNKVDLCEDQSSLLRGWIQTVRSELPNLHCGQ
;
A
#
# COMPACT_ATOMS: atom_id res chain seq x y z
N MET A 1 -22.77 -57.01 7.99
CA MET A 1 -23.24 -55.63 7.70
C MET A 1 -23.27 -54.69 8.92
N LYS A 2 -23.14 -55.18 10.16
CA LYS A 2 -23.17 -54.35 11.38
C LYS A 2 -21.90 -53.51 11.63
N MET A 3 -20.76 -53.90 11.06
CA MET A 3 -19.45 -53.27 11.32
C MET A 3 -19.26 -51.91 10.61
N LYS A 4 -20.03 -51.63 9.54
CA LYS A 4 -19.93 -50.36 8.80
C LYS A 4 -20.66 -49.20 9.50
N ILE A 5 -21.70 -49.51 10.27
CA ILE A 5 -22.51 -48.49 10.96
C ILE A 5 -21.75 -47.93 12.16
N THR A 6 -20.98 -48.76 12.87
CA THR A 6 -20.20 -48.35 14.04
C THR A 6 -19.09 -47.36 13.69
N ALA A 7 -18.44 -47.53 12.52
CA ALA A 7 -17.38 -46.63 12.07
C ALA A 7 -17.90 -45.22 11.71
N VAL A 8 -19.10 -45.12 11.12
CA VAL A 8 -19.72 -43.84 10.75
C VAL A 8 -20.13 -43.06 12.00
N VAL A 9 -20.68 -43.75 13.01
CA VAL A 9 -21.06 -43.10 14.28
C VAL A 9 -19.83 -42.56 15.03
N PHE A 10 -18.72 -43.30 15.02
CA PHE A 10 -17.49 -42.84 15.68
C PHE A 10 -16.89 -41.60 15.01
N LEU A 11 -16.98 -41.51 13.67
CA LEU A 11 -16.47 -40.37 12.89
C LEU A 11 -17.31 -39.09 13.08
N VAL A 12 -18.62 -39.21 13.27
CA VAL A 12 -19.48 -38.05 13.54
C VAL A 12 -19.26 -37.52 14.97
N ILE A 13 -19.03 -38.40 15.94
CA ILE A 13 -18.77 -38.00 17.34
C ILE A 13 -17.42 -37.27 17.46
N THR A 14 -16.36 -37.72 16.80
CA THR A 14 -15.05 -37.02 16.83
C THR A 14 -15.11 -35.64 16.16
N LEU A 15 -15.94 -35.45 15.14
CA LEU A 15 -16.19 -34.14 14.54
C LEU A 15 -16.96 -33.20 15.47
N MET A 16 -17.88 -33.71 16.29
CA MET A 16 -18.62 -32.89 17.26
C MET A 16 -17.77 -32.45 18.46
N PHE A 17 -16.86 -33.30 18.95
CA PHE A 17 -15.96 -32.94 20.06
C PHE A 17 -14.85 -31.96 19.67
N SER A 18 -14.50 -31.84 18.39
CA SER A 18 -13.47 -30.89 17.93
C SER A 18 -13.96 -29.44 17.88
N TYR A 19 -15.29 -29.19 17.91
CA TYR A 19 -15.86 -27.84 17.90
C TYR A 19 -15.97 -27.18 19.28
N GLN A 20 -15.93 -27.93 20.39
CA GLN A 20 -16.13 -27.35 21.73
C GLN A 20 -14.89 -26.63 22.30
N ASN A 21 -13.70 -26.83 21.71
CA ASN A 21 -12.45 -26.19 22.16
C ASN A 21 -12.21 -24.78 21.58
N CYS A 22 -13.10 -24.24 20.74
CA CYS A 22 -12.94 -22.89 20.18
C CYS A 22 -13.83 -21.80 20.81
N SER A 23 -14.73 -22.13 21.74
CA SER A 23 -15.75 -21.18 22.22
C SER A 23 -15.40 -20.49 23.55
N GLN A 24 -14.37 -20.92 24.28
CA GLN A 24 -14.13 -20.45 25.64
C GLN A 24 -12.71 -19.91 25.87
N LYS A 25 -12.34 -18.87 25.12
CA LYS A 25 -11.35 -17.90 25.63
C LYS A 25 -12.11 -16.78 26.32
N GLN A 26 -12.16 -16.85 27.65
CA GLN A 26 -12.71 -15.80 28.50
C GLN A 26 -12.01 -14.47 28.20
N PHE A 27 -12.81 -13.46 27.91
CA PHE A 27 -12.36 -12.08 27.77
C PHE A 27 -12.07 -11.55 29.18
N THR A 28 -10.83 -11.70 29.65
CA THR A 28 -10.37 -11.00 30.85
C THR A 28 -10.03 -9.58 30.45
N ALA A 29 -10.94 -8.65 30.75
CA ALA A 29 -10.71 -7.22 30.58
C ALA A 29 -9.66 -6.74 31.60
N GLU A 30 -8.38 -6.82 31.22
CA GLU A 30 -7.31 -6.14 31.95
C GLU A 30 -7.07 -4.76 31.34
N THR A 31 -7.51 -3.76 32.12
CA THR A 31 -6.97 -2.41 32.27
C THR A 31 -6.18 -1.83 31.10
N SER A 32 -6.85 -0.91 30.41
CA SER A 32 -6.31 0.10 29.52
C SER A 32 -5.05 0.76 30.09
N GLN A 33 -3.88 0.43 29.53
CA GLN A 33 -2.70 1.27 29.61
C GLN A 33 -2.53 1.96 28.26
N ASN A 34 -2.54 3.29 28.30
CA ASN A 34 -2.21 4.20 27.21
C ASN A 34 -0.98 3.71 26.44
N SER A 35 -1.22 3.10 25.27
CA SER A 35 -0.19 2.92 24.26
C SER A 35 0.15 4.31 23.73
N LYS A 36 1.26 4.88 24.22
CA LYS A 36 1.95 5.95 23.52
C LYS A 36 2.23 5.44 22.11
N ASP A 37 1.67 6.10 21.09
CA ASP A 37 2.11 5.94 19.72
C ASP A 37 3.63 6.09 19.69
N VAL A 38 4.33 4.99 19.43
CA VAL A 38 5.77 5.03 19.20
C VAL A 38 5.96 5.50 17.76
N VAL A 39 5.92 6.82 17.58
CA VAL A 39 6.31 7.47 16.33
C VAL A 39 7.83 7.33 16.22
N VAL A 40 8.30 6.26 15.58
CA VAL A 40 9.68 6.20 15.11
C VAL A 40 9.78 7.14 13.91
N SER A 41 10.01 8.43 14.19
CA SER A 41 10.16 9.46 13.18
C SER A 41 11.55 9.34 12.56
N GLN A 42 11.64 8.72 11.39
CA GLN A 42 12.86 8.74 10.60
C GLN A 42 12.85 9.97 9.70
N SER A 43 13.86 10.84 9.86
CA SER A 43 14.03 12.01 9.01
C SER A 43 14.43 11.58 7.60
N LEU A 44 13.84 12.22 6.61
CA LEU A 44 14.15 12.00 5.19
C LEU A 44 15.26 12.95 4.68
N THR A 45 15.90 13.72 5.57
CA THR A 45 16.94 14.70 5.21
C THR A 45 18.25 14.11 4.67
N ASP A 46 18.56 12.84 4.98
CA ASP A 46 19.80 12.16 4.51
C ASP A 46 19.57 11.31 3.24
N LEU A 47 18.46 11.53 2.54
CA LEU A 47 18.12 10.81 1.30
C LEU A 47 19.07 11.19 0.16
N GLN A 48 20.10 10.37 -0.06
CA GLN A 48 21.03 10.53 -1.21
C GLN A 48 20.43 10.05 -2.54
N VAL A 49 19.52 9.09 -2.46
CA VAL A 49 18.77 8.57 -3.60
C VAL A 49 17.35 8.41 -3.09
N LEU A 50 16.42 9.19 -3.63
CA LEU A 50 15.00 9.01 -3.40
C LEU A 50 14.37 8.60 -4.71
N ASN A 51 14.19 7.28 -4.86
CA ASN A 51 13.35 6.78 -5.94
C ASN A 51 11.93 6.68 -5.41
N PHE A 52 11.05 7.46 -6.01
CA PHE A 52 9.64 7.48 -5.72
C PHE A 52 8.90 6.65 -6.76
N LYS A 53 8.16 5.62 -6.32
CA LYS A 53 7.32 4.81 -7.20
C LYS A 53 5.85 4.92 -6.82
N PHE A 54 4.96 5.09 -7.79
CA PHE A 54 3.51 5.03 -7.56
C PHE A 54 2.79 4.30 -8.67
N SER A 55 1.59 3.81 -8.32
CA SER A 55 0.74 3.02 -9.20
C SER A 55 -0.52 3.78 -9.56
N VAL A 56 -0.85 3.82 -10.85
CA VAL A 56 -2.11 4.38 -11.32
C VAL A 56 -2.94 3.30 -12.01
N ASP A 57 -4.18 3.13 -11.56
CA ASP A 57 -5.15 2.29 -12.26
C ASP A 57 -5.62 3.02 -13.52
N GLN A 58 -5.38 2.42 -14.68
CA GLN A 58 -5.84 2.91 -15.98
C GLN A 58 -6.79 1.88 -16.60
N ASP A 59 -7.99 2.34 -16.95
CA ASP A 59 -8.94 1.56 -17.71
C ASP A 59 -8.54 1.58 -19.19
N SER A 60 -8.25 0.41 -19.75
CA SER A 60 -7.96 0.22 -21.17
C SER A 60 -9.12 -0.55 -21.82
N GLU A 61 -9.68 0.00 -22.89
CA GLU A 61 -10.68 -0.70 -23.70
C GLU A 61 -9.95 -1.59 -24.72
N ILE A 62 -10.20 -2.90 -24.63
CA ILE A 62 -9.72 -3.88 -25.61
C ILE A 62 -10.93 -4.37 -26.41
N GLN A 63 -10.87 -4.20 -27.74
CA GLN A 63 -11.91 -4.70 -28.63
C GLN A 63 -11.48 -6.01 -29.30
N LYS A 64 -12.31 -7.05 -29.18
CA LYS A 64 -12.12 -8.32 -29.90
C LYS A 64 -13.41 -8.69 -30.64
N GLY A 65 -13.47 -8.36 -31.92
CA GLY A 65 -14.69 -8.50 -32.73
C GLY A 65 -15.77 -7.50 -32.30
N SER A 66 -16.95 -8.01 -31.95
CA SER A 66 -18.09 -7.22 -31.45
C SER A 66 -18.08 -6.99 -29.93
N HIS A 67 -17.12 -7.58 -29.19
CA HIS A 67 -17.05 -7.47 -27.74
C HIS A 67 -16.02 -6.42 -27.31
N LYS A 68 -16.44 -5.57 -26.36
CA LYS A 68 -15.60 -4.58 -25.67
C LYS A 68 -15.28 -5.10 -24.28
N PHE A 69 -13.99 -5.16 -23.95
CA PHE A 69 -13.49 -5.51 -22.64
C PHE A 69 -12.83 -4.29 -22.01
N TYR A 70 -13.14 -3.99 -20.75
CA TYR A 70 -12.42 -2.97 -20.00
C TYR A 70 -11.43 -3.69 -19.08
N VAL A 71 -10.15 -3.48 -19.32
CA VAL A 71 -9.07 -4.06 -18.52
C VAL A 71 -8.50 -2.96 -17.65
N LYS A 72 -8.53 -3.20 -16.33
CA LYS A 72 -7.78 -2.39 -15.39
C LYS A 72 -6.33 -2.80 -15.43
N THR A 73 -5.50 -1.89 -15.94
CA THR A 73 -4.05 -2.02 -15.94
C THR A 73 -3.47 -1.11 -14.87
N LYS A 74 -2.45 -1.59 -14.17
CA LYS A 74 -1.70 -0.80 -13.19
C LYS A 74 -0.39 -0.37 -13.85
N LYS A 75 -0.14 0.93 -13.90
CA LYS A 75 1.11 1.49 -14.43
C LYS A 75 1.99 1.97 -13.29
N HIS A 76 3.28 1.67 -13.37
CA HIS A 76 4.27 2.09 -12.38
C HIS A 76 5.05 3.28 -12.90
N TYR A 77 5.10 4.35 -12.12
CA TYR A 77 5.89 5.53 -12.45
C TYR A 77 7.03 5.65 -11.45
N SER A 78 8.24 5.96 -11.92
CA SER A 78 9.42 6.19 -11.09
C SER A 78 10.01 7.58 -11.33
N LEU A 79 10.25 8.30 -10.24
CA LEU A 79 10.96 9.57 -10.23
C LEU A 79 12.22 9.43 -9.38
N ASP A 80 13.37 9.85 -9.93
CA ASP A 80 14.60 10.00 -9.16
C ASP A 80 14.69 11.41 -8.56
N ALA A 81 15.24 11.52 -7.34
CA ALA A 81 15.26 12.74 -6.55
C ALA A 81 15.93 13.92 -7.27
N GLY A 82 16.96 13.67 -8.07
CA GLY A 82 17.66 14.72 -8.80
C GLY A 82 17.09 15.02 -10.18
N SER A 83 16.03 14.31 -10.59
CA SER A 83 15.53 14.29 -11.95
C SER A 83 14.18 14.98 -12.06
N SER A 84 13.98 15.71 -13.16
CA SER A 84 12.65 16.16 -13.58
C SER A 84 11.94 15.14 -14.48
N VAL A 85 12.57 13.98 -14.73
CA VAL A 85 12.06 12.95 -15.62
C VAL A 85 11.34 11.87 -14.83
N LEU A 86 10.05 11.75 -15.09
CA LEU A 86 9.20 10.67 -14.61
C LEU A 86 9.20 9.55 -15.66
N ALA A 87 9.69 8.36 -15.30
CA ALA A 87 9.67 7.20 -16.16
C ALA A 87 8.43 6.33 -15.86
N GLU A 88 7.65 6.00 -16.87
CA GLU A 88 6.58 5.01 -16.80
C GLU A 88 7.15 3.66 -17.21
N ASN A 89 7.00 2.67 -16.34
CA ASN A 89 7.27 1.28 -16.62
C ASN A 89 5.93 0.55 -16.75
N ASP A 90 5.58 0.21 -17.98
CA ASP A 90 4.43 -0.64 -18.29
C ASP A 90 4.89 -2.10 -18.34
N GLU A 91 4.58 -2.86 -17.30
CA GLU A 91 4.93 -4.28 -17.18
C GLU A 91 4.28 -5.16 -18.26
N VAL A 92 3.19 -4.69 -18.90
CA VAL A 92 2.46 -5.44 -19.93
C VAL A 92 3.10 -5.25 -21.30
N THR A 93 3.47 -4.00 -21.63
CA THR A 93 4.01 -3.67 -22.96
C THR A 93 5.53 -3.62 -23.00
N ASN A 94 6.21 -3.62 -21.84
CA ASN A 94 7.63 -3.26 -21.69
C ASN A 94 7.99 -1.91 -22.33
N ALA A 95 7.00 -1.03 -22.52
CA ALA A 95 7.23 0.32 -23.00
C ALA A 95 7.81 1.16 -21.86
N LEU A 96 8.88 1.89 -22.16
CA LEU A 96 9.44 2.90 -21.29
C LEU A 96 9.03 4.27 -21.83
N ASN A 97 7.97 4.85 -21.28
CA ASN A 97 7.60 6.23 -21.59
C ASN A 97 8.29 7.17 -20.60
N THR A 98 8.64 8.37 -21.05
CA THR A 98 9.24 9.38 -20.20
C THR A 98 8.43 10.66 -20.28
N TYR A 99 8.19 11.27 -19.12
CA TYR A 99 7.45 12.50 -18.96
C TYR A 99 8.36 13.49 -18.24
N CYS A 100 8.44 14.72 -18.74
CA CYS A 100 9.19 15.77 -18.06
C CYS A 100 8.24 16.56 -17.19
N LEU A 101 8.43 16.47 -15.87
CA LEU A 101 7.71 17.26 -14.88
C LEU A 101 8.03 18.74 -15.06
N THR A 102 7.05 19.60 -14.80
CA THR A 102 7.27 21.04 -14.73
C THR A 102 8.10 21.39 -13.49
N THR A 103 8.74 22.57 -13.51
CA THR A 103 9.51 23.06 -12.37
C THR A 103 8.65 23.13 -11.10
N GLU A 104 7.39 23.53 -11.22
CA GLU A 104 6.45 23.61 -10.11
C GLU A 104 6.17 22.24 -9.48
N LEU A 105 5.95 21.20 -10.31
CA LEU A 105 5.72 19.84 -9.81
C LEU A 105 6.95 19.25 -9.12
N VAL A 106 8.14 19.54 -9.63
CA VAL A 106 9.40 19.12 -9.03
C VAL A 106 9.61 19.82 -7.68
N GLU A 107 9.45 21.14 -7.63
CA GLU A 107 9.58 21.91 -6.39
C GLU A 107 8.56 21.49 -5.33
N GLU A 108 7.32 21.21 -5.72
CA GLU A 108 6.26 20.76 -4.81
C GLU A 108 6.63 19.41 -4.15
N VAL A 109 7.07 18.42 -4.94
CA VAL A 109 7.42 17.11 -4.38
C VAL A 109 8.65 17.18 -3.49
N HIS A 110 9.63 18.01 -3.84
CA HIS A 110 10.78 18.29 -2.98
C HIS A 110 10.38 18.95 -1.67
N ALA A 111 9.46 19.92 -1.71
CA ALA A 111 8.97 20.59 -0.51
C ALA A 111 8.23 19.63 0.42
N ILE A 112 7.46 18.68 -0.14
CA ILE A 112 6.82 17.60 0.62
C ILE A 112 7.89 16.76 1.32
N PHE A 113 8.86 16.22 0.58
CA PHE A 113 9.88 15.34 1.16
C PHE A 113 10.80 16.04 2.17
N ALA A 114 11.13 17.31 1.94
CA ALA A 114 11.96 18.10 2.86
C ALA A 114 11.30 18.32 4.24
N LYS A 115 9.97 18.35 4.30
CA LYS A 115 9.18 18.51 5.54
C LYS A 115 8.62 17.21 6.08
N SER A 116 8.90 16.10 5.40
CA SER A 116 8.33 14.80 5.74
C SER A 116 9.24 14.02 6.66
N SER A 117 8.62 13.33 7.61
CA SER A 117 9.19 12.20 8.29
C SER A 117 8.27 11.00 8.14
N VAL A 118 8.81 9.80 8.30
CA VAL A 118 8.02 8.56 8.24
C VAL A 118 7.52 8.22 9.64
N CYS A 119 6.23 7.96 9.79
CA CYS A 119 5.65 7.39 11.01
C CYS A 119 5.21 5.94 10.78
N ARG A 120 5.21 5.19 11.88
CA ARG A 120 4.51 3.92 11.98
C ARG A 120 3.29 4.12 12.87
N GLY A 121 2.12 3.71 12.39
CA GLY A 121 0.89 3.73 13.16
C GLY A 121 1.02 2.85 14.40
N GLY A 122 0.47 3.31 15.53
CA GLY A 122 0.40 2.51 16.74
C GLY A 122 -0.61 1.37 16.64
N LYS A 123 -0.47 0.40 17.53
CA LYS A 123 -1.39 -0.73 17.64
C LYS A 123 -2.73 -0.24 18.16
N SER A 124 -3.80 -0.36 17.36
CA SER A 124 -5.16 -0.26 17.90
C SER A 124 -5.36 -1.38 18.92
N THR A 125 -5.56 -1.03 20.19
CA THR A 125 -5.77 -1.98 21.28
C THR A 125 -7.22 -2.44 21.40
N ALA A 126 -8.11 -1.98 20.51
CA ALA A 126 -9.52 -2.25 20.58
C ALA A 126 -9.98 -3.19 19.45
N GLU A 127 -10.41 -4.39 19.87
CA GLU A 127 -11.38 -5.25 19.18
C GLU A 127 -10.94 -6.01 17.92
N ALA A 128 -11.74 -7.03 17.57
CA ALA A 128 -11.47 -8.05 16.57
C ALA A 128 -10.99 -7.45 15.24
N CYS A 129 -9.70 -7.60 14.98
CA CYS A 129 -9.02 -7.09 13.81
C CYS A 129 -9.35 -7.90 12.55
N ALA A 130 -10.11 -7.30 11.64
CA ALA A 130 -10.39 -7.82 10.30
C ALA A 130 -10.00 -6.78 9.23
N GLN A 131 -8.82 -6.16 9.36
CA GLN A 131 -8.36 -5.23 8.35
C GLN A 131 -7.80 -5.98 7.13
N VAL A 132 -8.26 -5.56 5.95
CA VAL A 132 -7.77 -6.05 4.66
C VAL A 132 -6.38 -5.48 4.43
N MET A 133 -5.46 -6.33 3.96
CA MET A 133 -4.12 -5.90 3.52
C MET A 133 -4.25 -4.69 2.61
N VAL A 134 -3.56 -3.60 2.97
CA VAL A 134 -3.55 -2.36 2.20
C VAL A 134 -2.24 -2.30 1.42
N GLU A 135 -2.37 -2.27 0.10
CA GLU A 135 -1.23 -2.05 -0.79
C GLU A 135 -0.68 -0.62 -0.62
N PRO A 136 0.65 -0.43 -0.75
CA PRO A 136 1.21 0.91 -0.71
C PRO A 136 0.69 1.75 -1.87
N TYR A 137 0.48 3.05 -1.61
CA TYR A 137 0.22 4.01 -2.68
C TYR A 137 1.53 4.54 -3.29
N ALA A 138 2.62 4.47 -2.52
CA ALA A 138 3.93 4.87 -2.96
C ALA A 138 5.05 4.04 -2.30
N GLU A 139 6.17 3.89 -2.99
CA GLU A 139 7.41 3.36 -2.42
C GLU A 139 8.49 4.43 -2.46
N LEU A 140 9.17 4.65 -1.33
CA LEU A 140 10.38 5.46 -1.24
C LEU A 140 11.56 4.51 -1.11
N SER A 141 12.49 4.53 -2.07
CA SER A 141 13.74 3.78 -1.95
C SER A 141 14.84 4.71 -1.49
N THR A 142 15.52 4.33 -0.42
CA THR A 142 16.74 4.96 0.09
C THR A 142 17.95 4.08 -0.23
N ALA A 143 19.15 4.50 0.16
CA ALA A 143 20.35 3.66 0.02
C ALA A 143 20.28 2.36 0.86
N ASN A 144 19.53 2.37 1.97
CA ASN A 144 19.55 1.28 2.96
C ASN A 144 18.25 0.46 2.98
N GLU A 145 17.14 1.03 2.52
CA GLU A 145 15.83 0.41 2.67
C GLU A 145 14.80 0.92 1.65
N VAL A 146 13.73 0.13 1.48
CA VAL A 146 12.54 0.52 0.71
C VAL A 146 11.37 0.67 1.68
N ILE A 147 10.78 1.87 1.70
CA ILE A 147 9.69 2.25 2.57
C ILE A 147 8.39 2.26 1.76
N ARG A 148 7.44 1.41 2.15
CA ARG A 148 6.14 1.25 1.47
C ARG A 148 5.06 2.09 2.14
N LEU A 149 4.85 3.30 1.62
CA LEU A 149 3.93 4.28 2.19
C LEU A 149 2.46 3.86 2.04
N GLY A 150 1.71 4.04 3.13
CA GLY A 150 0.30 3.68 3.28
C GLY A 150 0.04 2.18 3.31
N SER A 151 1.08 1.34 3.25
CA SER A 151 0.92 -0.10 3.36
C SER A 151 0.58 -0.51 4.79
N ALA A 152 -0.28 -1.51 4.93
CA ALA A 152 -0.56 -2.18 6.19
C ALA A 152 -0.72 -3.68 5.89
N SER A 153 0.06 -4.52 6.57
CA SER A 153 0.07 -5.97 6.30
C SER A 153 -0.45 -6.81 7.47
N ASP A 154 -0.72 -6.19 8.62
CA ASP A 154 -1.41 -6.84 9.71
C ASP A 154 -2.90 -6.47 9.75
N ALA A 155 -3.71 -7.37 10.30
CA ALA A 155 -5.16 -7.22 10.36
C ALA A 155 -5.62 -6.07 11.29
N CYS A 156 -4.69 -5.41 12.00
CA CYS A 156 -4.98 -4.33 12.94
C CYS A 156 -4.43 -2.98 12.47
N GLY A 157 -3.79 -2.91 11.30
CA GLY A 157 -3.11 -1.71 10.80
C GLY A 157 -1.96 -1.24 11.69
N SER A 158 -1.49 -2.07 12.63
CA SER A 158 -0.52 -1.69 13.66
C SER A 158 0.90 -1.53 13.13
N ASN A 159 1.12 -1.96 11.89
CA ASN A 159 2.35 -1.78 11.16
C ASN A 159 2.20 -0.81 9.99
N LYS A 160 1.12 -0.01 9.95
CA LYS A 160 0.95 0.97 8.88
C LYS A 160 2.13 1.93 8.86
N VAL A 161 2.81 2.05 7.73
CA VAL A 161 3.91 3.02 7.55
C VAL A 161 3.45 4.09 6.58
N ASP A 162 3.54 5.36 6.95
CA ASP A 162 3.15 6.48 6.07
C ASP A 162 3.98 7.73 6.41
N LEU A 163 3.78 8.82 5.66
CA LEU A 163 4.32 10.12 6.04
C LEU A 163 3.53 10.70 7.22
N CYS A 164 4.24 11.33 8.15
CA CYS A 164 3.65 11.98 9.32
C CYS A 164 2.70 13.11 8.92
N GLU A 165 1.69 13.35 9.77
CA GLU A 165 0.80 14.50 9.69
C GLU A 165 0.14 14.62 8.29
N ASP A 166 0.05 15.86 7.78
CA ASP A 166 -0.62 16.18 6.51
C ASP A 166 0.22 15.82 5.28
N GLN A 167 1.50 15.43 5.45
CA GLN A 167 2.40 15.14 4.33
C GLN A 167 1.93 13.96 3.49
N SER A 168 1.28 12.97 4.11
CA SER A 168 0.69 11.84 3.40
C SER A 168 -0.44 12.29 2.45
N SER A 169 -1.27 13.23 2.89
CA SER A 169 -2.35 13.82 2.08
C SER A 169 -1.79 14.69 0.96
N LEU A 170 -0.76 15.50 1.23
CA LEU A 170 -0.09 16.33 0.23
C LEU A 170 0.54 15.47 -0.88
N LEU A 171 1.27 14.42 -0.51
CA LEU A 171 1.88 13.51 -1.50
C LEU A 171 0.82 12.82 -2.37
N ARG A 172 -0.28 12.36 -1.76
CA ARG A 172 -1.41 11.78 -2.53
C ARG A 172 -2.04 12.80 -3.47
N GLY A 173 -2.19 14.06 -3.03
CA GLY A 173 -2.66 15.16 -3.86
C GLY A 173 -1.76 15.40 -5.06
N TRP A 174 -0.46 15.53 -4.83
CA TRP A 174 0.55 15.68 -5.88
C TRP A 174 0.51 14.53 -6.89
N ILE A 175 0.39 13.28 -6.43
CA ILE A 175 0.23 12.10 -7.33
C ILE A 175 -0.99 12.25 -8.23
N GLN A 176 -2.12 12.72 -7.68
CA GLN A 176 -3.33 12.95 -8.49
C GLN A 176 -3.13 14.08 -9.50
N THR A 177 -2.46 15.16 -9.12
CA THR A 177 -2.12 16.27 -10.02
C THR A 177 -1.24 15.79 -11.18
N VAL A 178 -0.16 15.06 -10.88
CA VAL A 178 0.71 14.48 -11.91
C VAL A 178 -0.11 13.58 -12.83
N ARG A 179 -0.95 12.70 -12.26
CA ARG A 179 -1.82 11.83 -13.06
C ARG A 179 -2.72 12.59 -14.02
N SER A 180 -3.35 13.70 -13.59
CA SER A 180 -4.22 14.49 -14.46
C SER A 180 -3.44 15.25 -15.54
N GLU A 181 -2.19 15.63 -15.24
CA GLU A 181 -1.33 16.39 -16.15
C GLU A 181 -0.47 15.51 -17.06
N LEU A 182 -0.37 14.19 -16.82
CA LEU A 182 0.41 13.25 -17.64
C LEU A 182 0.24 13.46 -19.17
N PRO A 183 -0.97 13.67 -19.72
CA PRO A 183 -1.15 13.90 -21.16
C PRO A 183 -0.51 15.20 -21.68
N ASN A 184 -0.19 16.16 -20.80
CA ASN A 184 0.41 17.45 -21.12
C ASN A 184 1.93 17.46 -20.87
N LEU A 185 2.44 16.52 -20.07
CA LEU A 185 3.86 16.42 -19.73
C LEU A 185 4.65 15.79 -20.87
N HIS A 186 5.45 16.58 -21.57
CA HIS A 186 6.30 16.11 -22.65
C HIS A 186 7.72 16.58 -22.40
N CYS A 187 8.67 15.67 -22.55
CA CYS A 187 10.06 16.09 -22.71
C CYS A 187 10.19 16.73 -24.09
N GLY A 188 10.64 17.99 -24.14
CA GLY A 188 10.77 18.74 -25.39
C GLY A 188 11.53 17.93 -26.44
N GLN A 189 11.02 17.94 -27.67
CA GLN A 189 11.73 17.45 -28.86
C GLN A 189 12.98 18.28 -29.14
#